data_AF-A0A1E7EYG0-F1
#
_entry.id   AF-A0A1E7EYG0-F1
#
_cell.length_a   1.000
_cell.length_b   1.000
_cell.length_c   1.000
_cell.angle_alpha   90.00
_cell.angle_beta   90.00
_cell.angle_gamma   90.00
#
_symmetry.space_group_name_H-M   'P 1'
#
loop_
_entity.id
_entity.type
_entity.pdbx_description
1 polymer ?
#
loop_
_entity_poly.entity_id
_entity_poly.type
_entity_poly.pdbx_seq_one_letter_code
_entity_poly.pdbx_strand_id
1 'polypeptide(L)'
;MHDADSAAIEYWYDSSCYRQQRHITIPYMHIIAKDDYLCYNNAMQTYILNYTLNNNPNIILVTTQCGGHLGWQQSESSESSKIEIDSKSGSESRSSSSRSSSWFGNSWADNATSDFFQAIIDTNTNHNTDTNIKEKEEENEEETNKQTRADANAIRLEQNRRIENEEAIDYSRRYRSRL
;
A
#
# COMPACT_ATOMS: atom_id res chain seq x y z
N MET A 1 51.25 17.40 9.24
CA MET A 1 50.22 17.02 10.24
C MET A 1 48.80 17.30 9.75
N HIS A 2 48.59 17.86 8.55
CA HIS A 2 47.25 18.06 7.97
C HIS A 2 46.67 16.81 7.25
N ASP A 3 47.51 15.85 6.86
CA ASP A 3 47.06 14.67 6.10
C ASP A 3 46.30 13.65 6.95
N ALA A 4 46.60 13.58 8.25
CA ALA A 4 45.93 12.66 9.17
C ALA A 4 44.46 13.04 9.41
N ASP A 5 44.16 14.34 9.43
CA ASP A 5 42.80 14.85 9.62
C ASP A 5 41.95 14.59 8.35
N SER A 6 42.55 14.68 7.16
CA SER A 6 41.85 14.39 5.90
C SER A 6 41.45 12.91 5.80
N ALA A 7 42.35 11.99 6.17
CA ALA A 7 42.07 10.56 6.13
C ALA A 7 40.96 10.16 7.13
N ALA A 8 40.93 10.78 8.31
CA ALA A 8 39.87 10.54 9.28
C ALA A 8 38.50 11.04 8.76
N ILE A 9 38.46 12.22 8.15
CA ILE A 9 37.23 12.77 7.56
C ILE A 9 36.71 11.85 6.45
N GLU A 10 37.58 11.42 5.53
CA GLU A 10 37.22 10.51 4.43
C GLU A 10 36.71 9.17 4.97
N TYR A 11 37.38 8.60 5.97
CA TYR A 11 36.94 7.36 6.62
C TYR A 11 35.51 7.47 7.17
N TRP A 12 35.20 8.53 7.94
CA TRP A 12 33.86 8.73 8.50
C TRP A 12 32.82 8.99 7.41
N TYR A 13 33.21 9.72 6.38
CA TYR A 13 32.36 10.05 5.26
C TYR A 13 31.96 8.81 4.45
N ASP A 14 32.90 7.88 4.24
CA ASP A 14 32.68 6.63 3.51
C ASP A 14 32.03 5.54 4.36
N SER A 15 32.27 5.56 5.67
CA SER A 15 31.61 4.64 6.61
C SER A 15 30.11 4.97 6.80
N SER A 16 29.64 6.13 6.34
CA SER A 16 28.25 6.54 6.51
C SER A 16 27.39 6.24 5.27
N CYS A 17 26.27 5.54 5.47
CA CYS A 17 25.32 5.24 4.41
C CYS A 17 24.31 6.37 4.12
N TYR A 18 24.42 7.53 4.78
CA TYR A 18 23.40 8.57 4.71
C TYR A 18 23.13 9.06 3.28
N ARG A 19 24.16 9.17 2.44
CA ARG A 19 24.07 9.61 1.03
C ARG A 19 23.39 8.58 0.12
N GLN A 20 23.37 7.32 0.55
CA GLN A 20 22.85 6.21 -0.23
C GLN A 20 21.34 6.04 -0.05
N GLN A 21 20.74 6.63 0.99
CA GLN A 21 19.31 6.50 1.25
C GLN A 21 18.43 6.98 0.09
N ARG A 22 18.86 8.01 -0.66
CA ARG A 22 18.15 8.46 -1.88
C ARG A 22 18.05 7.40 -2.99
N HIS A 23 18.87 6.34 -2.92
CA HIS A 23 18.91 5.24 -3.89
C HIS A 23 18.16 4.00 -3.42
N ILE A 24 17.50 4.04 -2.26
CA ILE A 24 16.68 2.93 -1.78
C ILE A 24 15.45 2.76 -2.68
N THR A 25 15.35 1.61 -3.33
CA THR A 25 14.27 1.27 -4.28
C THR A 25 13.22 0.34 -3.69
N ILE A 26 13.43 -0.16 -2.48
CA ILE A 26 12.51 -1.04 -1.76
C ILE A 26 11.87 -0.27 -0.59
N PRO A 27 10.67 -0.65 -0.14
CA PRO A 27 10.08 -0.05 1.06
C PRO A 27 11.03 -0.12 2.25
N TYR A 28 11.30 1.04 2.85
CA TYR A 28 12.22 1.20 3.97
C TYR A 28 11.60 2.06 5.05
N MET A 29 11.47 1.49 6.25
CA MET A 29 10.97 2.20 7.43
C MET A 29 12.16 2.61 8.30
N HIS A 30 12.31 3.91 8.52
CA HIS A 30 13.27 4.49 9.46
C HIS A 30 12.53 4.87 10.73
N ILE A 31 12.82 4.22 11.86
CA ILE A 31 12.23 4.56 13.15
C ILE A 31 13.25 5.34 13.99
N ILE A 32 12.84 6.49 14.53
CA ILE A 32 13.68 7.32 15.41
C ILE A 32 12.85 7.73 16.63
N ALA A 33 13.45 7.69 17.81
CA ALA A 33 12.82 8.19 19.03
C ALA A 33 13.29 9.59 19.40
N LYS A 34 12.37 10.45 19.86
CA LYS A 34 12.66 11.82 20.30
C LYS A 34 13.54 11.91 21.53
N ASP A 35 13.47 10.90 22.41
CA ASP A 35 14.30 10.80 23.60
C ASP A 35 15.71 10.26 23.32
N ASP A 36 16.04 9.89 22.08
CA ASP A 36 17.39 9.50 21.69
C ASP A 36 18.26 10.75 21.48
N TYR A 37 18.90 11.22 22.55
CA TYR A 37 19.75 12.41 22.53
C TYR A 37 20.93 12.33 21.54
N LEU A 38 21.41 11.13 21.21
CA LEU A 38 22.55 10.94 20.31
C LEU A 38 22.11 10.94 18.85
N CYS A 39 20.95 10.34 18.57
CA CYS A 39 20.53 10.08 17.19
C CYS A 39 19.46 11.06 16.71
N TYR A 40 18.54 11.52 17.57
CA TYR A 40 17.40 12.32 17.13
C TYR A 40 17.82 13.64 16.48
N ASN A 41 18.58 14.47 17.20
CA ASN A 41 18.99 15.77 16.68
C ASN A 41 19.87 15.62 15.44
N ASN A 42 20.82 14.67 15.45
CA ASN A 42 21.66 14.40 14.29
C ASN A 42 20.81 13.94 13.11
N ALA A 43 19.86 13.03 13.28
CA ALA A 43 19.03 12.55 12.18
C ALA A 43 18.05 13.62 11.65
N MET A 44 17.49 14.45 12.53
CA MET A 44 16.58 15.54 12.13
C MET A 44 17.33 16.69 11.44
N GLN A 45 18.53 17.04 11.92
CA GLN A 45 19.35 18.10 11.32
C GLN A 45 20.07 17.63 10.05
N THR A 46 20.53 16.39 10.03
CA THR A 46 21.33 15.83 8.94
C THR A 46 20.42 15.26 7.86
N TYR A 47 19.85 16.13 7.02
CA TYR A 47 19.39 15.89 5.63
C TYR A 47 18.36 14.76 5.35
N ILE A 48 18.16 13.78 6.24
CA ILE A 48 17.21 12.66 6.14
C ILE A 48 15.82 13.23 5.90
N LEU A 49 15.45 14.29 6.64
CA LEU A 49 14.17 14.98 6.46
C LEU A 49 14.07 15.78 5.16
N ASN A 50 15.07 16.62 4.86
CA ASN A 50 14.89 17.64 3.81
C ASN A 50 15.09 17.14 2.39
N TYR A 51 15.84 16.05 2.20
CA TYR A 51 16.14 15.57 0.85
C TYR A 51 15.68 14.15 0.61
N THR A 52 15.84 13.27 1.60
CA THR A 52 15.49 11.87 1.42
C THR A 52 13.98 11.69 1.45
N LEU A 53 13.27 12.26 2.43
CA LEU A 53 11.80 12.17 2.49
C LEU A 53 11.10 12.92 1.37
N ASN A 54 11.65 14.06 0.94
CA ASN A 54 11.03 14.85 -0.13
C ASN A 54 11.22 14.22 -1.52
N ASN A 55 12.26 13.40 -1.72
CA ASN A 55 12.61 12.89 -3.04
C ASN A 55 12.48 11.37 -3.20
N ASN A 56 12.37 10.60 -2.11
CA ASN A 56 12.27 9.14 -2.17
C ASN A 56 10.98 8.65 -1.48
N PRO A 57 9.93 8.29 -2.24
CA PRO A 57 8.66 7.82 -1.68
C PRO A 57 8.76 6.43 -1.03
N ASN A 58 9.86 5.69 -1.25
CA ASN A 58 10.06 4.37 -0.65
C ASN A 58 10.50 4.45 0.81
N ILE A 59 10.75 5.64 1.34
CA ILE A 59 11.26 5.83 2.70
C ILE A 59 10.17 6.44 3.57
N ILE A 60 9.82 5.73 4.64
CA ILE A 60 8.87 6.18 5.64
C ILE A 60 9.67 6.48 6.92
N LEU A 61 9.61 7.73 7.38
CA LEU A 61 10.14 8.10 8.70
C LEU A 61 9.03 8.02 9.75
N VAL A 62 9.26 7.19 10.77
CA VAL A 62 8.40 7.09 11.95
C VAL A 62 9.15 7.71 13.12
N THR A 63 8.57 8.76 13.71
CA THR A 63 9.14 9.41 14.90
C THR A 63 8.31 9.03 16.12
N THR A 64 8.94 8.39 17.12
CA THR A 64 8.31 8.04 18.39
C THR A 64 8.67 9.05 19.48
N GLN A 65 7.89 9.07 20.57
CA GLN A 65 8.21 9.91 21.73
C GLN A 65 9.36 9.30 22.55
N CYS A 66 9.34 7.98 22.69
CA CYS A 66 10.34 7.20 23.43
C CYS A 66 10.75 5.96 22.65
N GLY A 67 11.89 5.37 23.01
CA GLY A 67 12.37 4.12 22.42
C GLY A 67 13.73 4.19 21.75
N GLY A 68 14.59 5.13 22.14
CA GLY A 68 15.95 5.24 21.60
C GLY A 68 16.88 4.10 22.03
N HIS A 69 18.18 4.39 21.98
CA HIS A 69 19.29 3.51 22.39
C HIS A 69 19.09 2.75 23.73
N LEU A 70 18.34 3.33 24.69
CA LEU A 70 18.15 2.77 26.03
C LEU A 70 16.92 1.85 26.17
N GLY A 71 16.18 1.60 25.10
CA GLY A 71 15.12 0.60 25.03
C GLY A 71 13.73 1.16 24.72
N TRP A 72 12.89 0.31 24.14
CA TRP A 72 11.54 0.62 23.65
C TRP A 72 10.44 0.47 24.69
N GLN A 73 10.79 0.50 25.97
CA GLN A 73 9.83 0.37 27.06
C GLN A 73 9.21 1.73 27.37
N GLN A 74 8.05 1.99 26.78
CA GLN A 74 7.19 3.06 27.26
C GLN A 74 6.63 2.62 28.62
N SER A 75 7.04 3.25 29.71
CA SER A 75 6.28 3.13 30.95
C SER A 75 4.89 3.67 30.66
N GLU A 76 3.83 2.87 30.87
CA GLU A 76 2.48 3.40 30.89
C GLU A 76 2.50 4.63 31.79
N SER A 77 2.18 5.81 31.22
CA SER A 77 2.22 7.03 32.01
C SER A 77 1.23 6.83 33.17
N SER A 78 1.74 7.01 34.39
CA SER A 78 0.98 6.94 35.63
C SER A 78 -0.15 7.99 35.73
N GLU A 79 -0.45 8.69 34.64
CA GLU A 79 -1.55 9.65 34.49
C GLU A 79 -2.88 8.98 34.16
N SER A 80 -2.89 7.72 33.70
CA SER A 80 -4.13 6.97 33.44
C SER A 80 -4.77 6.33 34.69
N SER A 81 -4.09 6.37 35.85
CA SER A 81 -4.60 5.83 37.13
C SER A 81 -5.44 6.82 37.97
N LYS A 82 -5.78 8.01 37.48
CA LYS A 82 -6.74 8.93 38.13
C LYS A 82 -8.11 8.94 37.43
N ILE A 83 -8.69 7.76 37.26
CA ILE A 83 -10.16 7.66 37.21
C ILE A 83 -10.58 7.05 38.53
N GLU A 84 -10.86 7.91 39.52
CA GLU A 84 -11.66 7.53 40.69
C GLU A 84 -13.06 7.16 40.19
N ILE A 85 -13.30 5.87 39.95
CA ILE A 85 -14.66 5.33 39.85
C ILE A 85 -15.11 5.00 41.27
N ASP A 86 -15.67 5.98 41.96
CA ASP A 86 -16.58 5.73 43.08
C ASP A 86 -17.86 5.11 42.50
N SER A 87 -17.91 3.78 42.43
CA SER A 87 -19.17 3.05 42.23
C SER A 87 -19.08 1.64 42.80
N LYS A 88 -19.62 1.51 44.01
CA LYS A 88 -20.04 0.22 44.59
C LYS A 88 -21.02 -0.46 43.63
N SER A 89 -20.68 -1.62 43.08
CA SER A 89 -21.55 -2.80 43.04
C SER A 89 -20.82 -3.98 42.40
N GLY A 90 -20.96 -5.14 43.03
CA GLY A 90 -20.13 -6.30 42.76
C GLY A 90 -20.48 -7.05 41.48
N SER A 91 -19.46 -7.70 40.94
CA SER A 91 -19.51 -9.12 40.59
C SER A 91 -18.07 -9.56 40.29
N GLU A 92 -17.58 -10.50 41.07
CA GLU A 92 -16.23 -11.05 40.97
C GLU A 92 -16.10 -11.88 39.70
N SER A 93 -15.61 -11.25 38.63
CA SER A 93 -15.07 -11.95 37.47
C SER A 93 -13.59 -12.18 37.73
N ARG A 94 -13.23 -13.39 38.17
CA ARG A 94 -11.84 -13.83 38.28
C ARG A 94 -11.20 -13.85 36.89
N SER A 95 -10.67 -12.71 36.45
CA SER A 95 -9.65 -12.72 35.40
C SER A 95 -8.39 -13.30 36.03
N SER A 96 -8.08 -14.54 35.63
CA SER A 96 -6.81 -15.18 35.90
C SER A 96 -5.72 -14.28 35.34
N SER A 97 -5.15 -13.48 36.22
CA SER A 97 -3.84 -12.86 36.05
C SER A 97 -2.83 -14.00 35.97
N SER A 98 -2.77 -14.63 34.79
CA SER A 98 -1.54 -15.20 34.28
C SER A 98 -0.54 -14.04 34.28
N ARG A 99 0.17 -13.93 35.41
CA ARG A 99 1.48 -13.32 35.50
C ARG A 99 2.41 -14.14 34.62
N SER A 100 2.19 -14.05 33.31
CA SER A 100 3.24 -14.31 32.35
C SER A 100 4.37 -13.39 32.75
N SER A 101 5.50 -14.00 33.09
CA SER A 101 6.76 -13.30 33.26
C SER A 101 7.26 -12.84 31.89
N SER A 102 6.44 -12.07 31.17
CA SER A 102 6.85 -11.30 30.00
C SER A 102 7.51 -10.03 30.53
N TRP A 103 8.75 -10.18 30.99
CA TRP A 103 9.70 -9.05 30.98
C TRP A 103 9.95 -8.50 29.55
N PHE A 104 9.37 -9.16 28.55
CA PHE A 104 9.19 -8.66 27.19
C PHE A 104 7.69 -8.67 26.88
N GLY A 105 6.96 -7.63 27.29
CA GLY A 105 5.72 -7.31 26.59
C GLY A 105 6.06 -7.03 25.13
N ASN A 106 5.20 -7.41 24.18
CA ASN A 106 5.41 -7.09 22.76
C ASN A 106 5.70 -5.60 22.66
N SER A 107 6.91 -5.27 22.21
CA SER A 107 7.32 -3.88 22.08
C SER A 107 6.37 -3.20 21.12
N TRP A 108 6.05 -1.92 21.35
CA TRP A 108 5.36 -1.13 20.32
C TRP A 108 6.08 -1.23 18.97
N ALA A 109 7.42 -1.35 18.98
CA ALA A 109 8.22 -1.54 17.77
C ALA A 109 7.92 -2.86 17.05
N ASP A 110 7.60 -3.94 17.79
CA ASP A 110 7.23 -5.22 17.21
C ASP A 110 5.89 -5.11 16.47
N ASN A 111 4.91 -4.45 17.10
CA ASN A 111 3.61 -4.20 16.48
C ASN A 111 3.76 -3.29 15.24
N ALA A 112 4.51 -2.19 15.35
CA ALA A 112 4.74 -1.28 14.24
C ALA A 112 5.48 -1.96 13.07
N THR A 113 6.43 -2.84 13.37
CA THR A 113 7.14 -3.63 12.36
C THR A 113 6.20 -4.63 11.68
N SER A 114 5.37 -5.33 12.46
CA SER A 114 4.36 -6.25 11.93
C SER A 114 3.37 -5.52 11.01
N ASP A 115 2.85 -4.37 11.44
CA ASP A 115 1.90 -3.56 10.67
C ASP A 115 2.53 -3.07 9.36
N PHE A 116 3.80 -2.65 9.40
CA PHE A 116 4.54 -2.24 8.22
C PHE A 116 4.69 -3.37 7.20
N PHE A 117 5.09 -4.57 7.64
CA PHE A 117 5.20 -5.71 6.73
C PHE A 117 3.84 -6.13 6.17
N GLN A 118 2.80 -6.13 7.01
CA GLN A 118 1.45 -6.43 6.55
C GLN A 118 1.00 -5.43 5.48
N ALA A 119 1.23 -4.13 5.68
CA ALA A 119 0.91 -3.10 4.69
C ALA A 119 1.66 -3.29 3.36
N ILE A 120 2.94 -3.70 3.40
CA ILE A 120 3.70 -4.01 2.18
C ILE A 120 3.08 -5.21 1.45
N ILE A 121 2.75 -6.27 2.18
CA ILE A 121 2.14 -7.47 1.60
C ILE A 121 0.80 -7.12 0.97
N ASP A 122 -0.05 -6.38 1.69
CA ASP A 122 -1.38 -5.98 1.22
C ASP A 122 -1.30 -5.06 -0.01
N THR A 123 -0.31 -4.16 -0.06
CA THR A 123 -0.11 -3.29 -1.24
C THR A 123 0.26 -4.12 -2.48
N ASN A 124 1.11 -5.13 -2.31
CA ASN A 124 1.51 -6.01 -3.41
C ASN A 124 0.38 -6.94 -3.88
N THR A 125 -0.47 -7.42 -2.96
CA THR A 125 -1.61 -8.29 -3.33
C THR A 125 -2.71 -7.50 -4.02
N ASN A 126 -3.04 -6.30 -3.53
CA ASN A 126 -4.07 -5.45 -4.11
C ASN A 126 -3.70 -4.96 -5.52
N HIS A 127 -2.41 -4.64 -5.77
CA HIS A 127 -1.98 -4.26 -7.11
C HIS A 127 -2.22 -5.40 -8.13
N ASN A 128 -2.03 -6.66 -7.72
CA ASN A 128 -2.26 -7.80 -8.59
C ASN A 128 -3.76 -8.08 -8.81
N THR A 129 -4.62 -7.80 -7.83
CA THR A 129 -6.06 -7.99 -8.02
C THR A 129 -6.63 -6.96 -8.98
N ASP A 130 -6.19 -5.70 -8.88
CA ASP A 130 -6.69 -4.62 -9.73
C ASP A 130 -6.30 -4.81 -11.20
N THR A 131 -5.10 -5.31 -11.48
CA THR A 131 -4.68 -5.65 -12.85
C THR A 131 -5.51 -6.79 -13.42
N ASN A 132 -5.74 -7.85 -12.63
CA ASN A 132 -6.57 -8.98 -13.05
C ASN A 132 -8.04 -8.60 -13.29
N ILE A 133 -8.58 -7.64 -12.52
CA ILE A 133 -9.96 -7.17 -12.72
C ILE A 133 -10.07 -6.40 -14.03
N LYS A 134 -9.13 -5.47 -14.29
CA LYS A 134 -9.13 -4.69 -15.55
C LYS A 134 -8.99 -5.57 -16.78
N GLU A 135 -8.10 -6.56 -16.75
CA GLU A 135 -7.94 -7.50 -17.86
C GLU A 135 -9.24 -8.29 -18.14
N LYS A 136 -9.94 -8.74 -17.10
CA LYS A 136 -11.23 -9.43 -17.25
C LYS A 136 -12.35 -8.51 -17.75
N GLU A 137 -12.34 -7.25 -17.35
CA GLU A 137 -13.31 -6.25 -17.84
C GLU A 137 -13.08 -5.97 -19.33
N GLU A 138 -11.83 -5.82 -19.77
CA GLU A 138 -11.48 -5.63 -21.17
C GLU A 138 -11.83 -6.85 -22.03
N GLU A 139 -11.57 -8.07 -21.56
CA GLU A 139 -11.97 -9.31 -22.27
C GLU A 139 -13.49 -9.41 -22.44
N ASN A 140 -14.25 -9.09 -21.39
CA ASN A 140 -15.71 -9.14 -21.43
C ASN A 140 -16.30 -8.03 -22.33
N GLU A 141 -15.68 -6.85 -22.34
CA GLU A 141 -16.05 -5.77 -23.27
C GLU A 141 -15.75 -6.16 -24.73
N GLU A 142 -14.66 -6.88 -24.99
CA GLU A 142 -14.35 -7.35 -26.35
C GLU A 142 -15.36 -8.43 -26.80
N GLU A 143 -15.74 -9.35 -25.92
CA GLU A 143 -16.70 -10.42 -26.22
C GLU A 143 -18.11 -9.87 -26.49
N THR A 144 -18.58 -8.93 -25.67
CA THR A 144 -19.86 -8.24 -25.88
C THR A 144 -19.88 -7.43 -27.19
N ASN A 145 -18.76 -6.77 -27.54
CA ASN A 145 -18.61 -6.08 -28.81
C ASN A 145 -18.61 -7.03 -30.01
N LYS A 146 -17.96 -8.20 -29.91
CA LYS A 146 -17.99 -9.24 -30.95
C LYS A 146 -19.41 -9.76 -31.17
N GLN A 147 -20.15 -10.03 -30.09
CA GLN A 147 -21.54 -10.49 -30.17
C GLN A 147 -22.44 -9.44 -30.83
N THR A 148 -22.33 -8.17 -30.41
CA THR A 148 -23.12 -7.07 -31.00
C THR A 148 -22.85 -6.89 -32.49
N ARG A 149 -21.59 -7.03 -32.93
CA ARG A 149 -21.23 -7.00 -34.35
C ARG A 149 -21.78 -8.19 -35.13
N ALA A 150 -21.78 -9.39 -34.53
CA ALA A 150 -22.36 -10.58 -35.15
C ALA A 150 -23.87 -10.43 -35.34
N ASP A 151 -24.58 -9.93 -34.33
CA ASP A 151 -26.03 -9.70 -34.38
C ASP A 151 -26.39 -8.62 -35.43
N ALA A 152 -25.63 -7.52 -35.48
CA ALA A 152 -25.82 -6.50 -36.50
C ALA A 152 -25.62 -7.03 -37.93
N ASN A 153 -24.61 -7.89 -38.13
CA ASN A 153 -24.37 -8.54 -39.42
C ASN A 153 -25.48 -9.52 -39.79
N ALA A 154 -26.01 -10.29 -38.83
CA ALA A 154 -27.13 -11.20 -39.05
C ALA A 154 -28.41 -10.44 -39.47
N ILE A 155 -28.72 -9.33 -38.79
CA ILE A 155 -29.86 -8.46 -39.14
C ILE A 155 -29.72 -7.92 -40.57
N ARG A 156 -28.53 -7.44 -40.92
CA ARG A 156 -28.26 -6.91 -42.27
C ARG A 156 -28.42 -7.99 -43.35
N LEU A 157 -27.96 -9.21 -43.10
CA LEU A 157 -28.12 -10.33 -44.04
C LEU A 157 -29.60 -10.69 -44.25
N GLU A 158 -30.38 -10.69 -43.19
CA GLU A 158 -31.83 -10.97 -43.27
C GLU A 158 -32.59 -9.87 -44.02
N GLN A 159 -32.22 -8.60 -43.82
CA GLN A 159 -32.77 -7.49 -44.59
C GLN A 159 -32.49 -7.64 -46.09
N ASN A 160 -31.27 -8.00 -46.47
CA ASN A 160 -30.91 -8.23 -47.87
C ASN A 160 -31.73 -9.37 -48.49
N ARG A 161 -31.90 -10.49 -47.77
CA ARG A 161 -32.75 -11.61 -48.23
C ARG A 161 -34.20 -11.21 -48.46
N ARG A 162 -34.75 -10.34 -47.61
CA ARG A 162 -36.12 -9.83 -47.79
C ARG A 162 -36.24 -8.97 -49.04
N ILE A 163 -35.26 -8.09 -49.27
CA ILE A 163 -35.21 -7.25 -50.48
C ILE A 163 -35.15 -8.14 -51.74
N GLU A 164 -34.25 -9.11 -51.78
CA GLU A 164 -34.13 -10.06 -52.91
C GLU A 164 -35.44 -10.82 -53.17
N ASN A 165 -36.11 -11.28 -52.10
CA ASN A 165 -37.40 -11.96 -52.22
C ASN A 165 -38.51 -11.01 -52.75
N GLU A 166 -38.55 -9.77 -52.29
CA GLU A 166 -39.51 -8.76 -52.77
C GLU A 166 -39.30 -8.42 -54.25
N GLU A 167 -38.04 -8.26 -54.67
CA GLU A 167 -37.68 -8.05 -56.08
C GLU A 167 -38.09 -9.23 -56.97
N ALA A 168 -37.90 -10.47 -56.49
CA ALA A 168 -38.33 -11.67 -57.21
C ALA A 168 -39.87 -11.76 -57.36
N ILE A 169 -40.60 -11.38 -56.30
CA ILE A 169 -42.07 -11.31 -56.33
C ILE A 169 -42.53 -10.24 -57.31
N ASP A 170 -41.95 -9.04 -57.27
CA ASP A 170 -42.32 -7.94 -58.17
C ASP A 170 -42.03 -8.29 -59.64
N TYR A 171 -40.87 -8.88 -59.92
CA TYR A 171 -40.52 -9.39 -61.24
C TYR A 171 -41.57 -10.37 -61.77
N SER A 172 -41.97 -11.33 -60.94
CA SER A 172 -42.99 -12.33 -61.28
C SER A 172 -44.36 -11.69 -61.57
N ARG A 173 -44.75 -10.65 -60.82
CA ARG A 173 -45.99 -9.90 -61.06
C ARG A 173 -45.95 -9.16 -62.40
N ARG A 174 -44.86 -8.45 -62.72
CA ARG A 174 -44.69 -7.73 -63.99
C ARG A 174 -44.71 -8.67 -65.20
N TYR A 175 -44.16 -9.88 -65.05
CA TYR A 175 -44.18 -10.87 -66.13
C TYR A 175 -45.60 -11.40 -66.37
N ARG A 176 -46.35 -11.73 -65.31
CA ARG A 176 -47.74 -12.20 -65.44
C ARG A 176 -48.67 -11.18 -66.06
N SER A 177 -48.48 -9.88 -65.83
CA SER A 177 -49.34 -8.83 -66.39
C SER A 177 -49.17 -8.61 -67.91
N ARG A 178 -48.16 -9.23 -68.54
CA ARG A 178 -47.89 -9.09 -69.98
C ARG A 178 -48.42 -10.24 -70.83
N LEU A 179 -48.90 -11.31 -70.20
CA LEU A 179 -49.56 -12.45 -70.84
C LEU A 179 -51.08 -12.24 -70.83
#